data_AF-A0A972TFI1-F1
#
_entry.id   AF-A0A972TFI1-F1
#
_cell.length_a   1.000
_cell.length_b   1.000
_cell.length_c   1.000
_cell.angle_alpha   90.00
_cell.angle_beta   90.00
_cell.angle_gamma   90.00
#
_symmetry.space_group_name_H-M   'P 1'
#
loop_
_entity.id
_entity.type
_entity.pdbx_description
1 polymer ?
#
loop_
_entity_poly.entity_id
_entity_poly.type
_entity_poly.pdbx_seq_one_letter_code
_entity_poly.pdbx_strand_id
1 'polypeptide(L)'
;AGFVPPIAGIPIGVIVAIVCYYSIVLMKTKLKFDDSLDVFAVHGVGGIWGALATGIFASSAISGTPGLLEGNTPQMLTQFIGVVAVAAFAFAATWVLGKLVDVTVGLRVGQVDETVGLDLSQHGERAYGGLLR
;
A
#
# COMPACT_ATOMS: atom_id res chain seq x y z
N ALA A 1 3.15 -15.23 -4.42
CA ALA A 1 4.30 -16.10 -4.09
C ALA A 1 4.11 -17.51 -4.66
N GLY A 2 3.09 -18.27 -4.24
CA GLY A 2 2.87 -19.67 -4.65
C GLY A 2 2.37 -19.93 -6.07
N PHE A 3 2.56 -18.99 -7.01
CA PHE A 3 2.10 -19.12 -8.40
C PHE A 3 3.22 -18.96 -9.43
N VAL A 4 4.36 -18.38 -9.03
CA VAL A 4 5.46 -18.03 -9.95
C VAL A 4 6.69 -18.88 -9.64
N PRO A 5 7.50 -19.26 -10.64
CA PRO A 5 8.75 -19.96 -10.39
C PRO A 5 9.75 -19.04 -9.65
N PRO A 6 10.68 -19.57 -8.83
CA PRO A 6 11.61 -18.74 -8.06
C PRO A 6 12.40 -17.72 -8.91
N ILE A 7 12.77 -18.09 -10.14
CA ILE A 7 13.50 -17.21 -11.07
C ILE A 7 12.69 -15.96 -11.46
N ALA A 8 11.36 -16.05 -11.50
CA ALA A 8 10.49 -14.90 -11.76
C ALA A 8 10.42 -13.93 -10.56
N GLY A 9 10.80 -14.38 -9.35
CA GLY A 9 10.89 -13.50 -8.19
C GLY A 9 11.91 -12.37 -8.35
N ILE A 10 12.99 -12.59 -9.11
CA ILE A 10 14.04 -11.59 -9.36
C ILE A 10 13.49 -10.39 -10.14
N PRO A 11 12.94 -10.54 -11.37
CA PRO A 11 12.40 -9.39 -12.10
C PRO A 11 11.23 -8.74 -11.36
N ILE A 12 10.39 -9.50 -10.65
CA ILE A 12 9.31 -8.93 -9.82
C ILE A 12 9.88 -8.02 -8.73
N GLY A 13 10.92 -8.46 -8.03
CA GLY A 13 11.58 -7.72 -6.96
C GLY A 13 12.32 -6.47 -7.46
N VAL A 14 13.06 -6.59 -8.56
CA VAL A 14 13.78 -5.45 -9.15
C VAL A 14 12.81 -4.38 -9.62
N ILE A 15 11.75 -4.76 -10.32
CA ILE A 15 10.76 -3.82 -10.84
C ILE A 15 9.98 -3.17 -9.69
N VAL A 16 9.57 -3.94 -8.66
CA VAL A 16 8.81 -3.35 -7.53
C VAL A 16 9.65 -2.32 -6.78
N ALA A 17 10.94 -2.59 -6.56
CA ALA A 17 11.83 -1.64 -5.90
C ALA A 17 11.92 -0.31 -6.65
N ILE A 18 12.07 -0.36 -7.98
CA ILE A 18 12.12 0.83 -8.84
C ILE A 18 10.79 1.59 -8.80
N VAL A 19 9.68 0.89 -9.03
CA VAL A 19 8.35 1.51 -9.11
C VAL A 19 7.94 2.13 -7.78
N CYS A 20 8.15 1.45 -6.64
CA CYS A 20 7.85 1.99 -5.32
C CYS A 20 8.73 3.20 -5.00
N TYR A 21 10.04 3.15 -5.28
CA TYR A 21 10.94 4.28 -5.05
C TYR A 21 10.48 5.55 -5.80
N TYR A 22 10.21 5.44 -7.10
CA TYR A 22 9.75 6.58 -7.88
C TYR A 22 8.33 7.04 -7.47
N SER A 23 7.50 6.13 -6.98
CA SER A 23 6.18 6.48 -6.43
C SER A 23 6.31 7.30 -5.14
N ILE A 24 7.22 6.95 -4.23
CA ILE A 24 7.53 7.76 -3.03
C ILE A 24 7.98 9.16 -3.44
N VAL A 25 8.96 9.25 -4.34
CA VAL A 25 9.50 10.53 -4.82
C VAL A 25 8.39 11.37 -5.45
N LEU A 26 7.57 10.79 -6.32
CA LEU A 26 6.45 11.48 -6.98
C LEU A 26 5.44 12.01 -5.95
N MET A 27 5.01 11.16 -5.02
CA MET A 27 3.97 11.47 -4.04
C MET A 27 4.42 12.55 -3.06
N LYS A 28 5.64 12.45 -2.51
CA LYS A 28 6.15 13.43 -1.55
C LYS A 28 6.54 14.75 -2.21
N THR A 29 7.28 14.72 -3.32
CA THR A 29 7.89 15.93 -3.87
C THR A 29 6.98 16.71 -4.82
N LYS A 30 6.12 16.02 -5.59
CA LYS A 30 5.25 16.66 -6.58
C LYS A 30 3.80 16.74 -6.12
N LEU A 31 3.25 15.64 -5.60
CA LEU A 31 1.84 15.59 -5.19
C LEU A 31 1.62 16.11 -3.76
N LYS A 32 2.68 16.20 -2.96
CA LYS A 32 2.65 16.66 -1.56
C LYS A 32 1.67 15.87 -0.69
N PHE A 33 1.57 14.56 -0.94
CA PHE A 33 0.76 13.67 -0.11
C PHE A 33 1.48 13.43 1.21
N ASP A 34 0.80 13.68 2.32
CA ASP A 34 1.23 13.30 3.67
C ASP A 34 0.78 11.87 3.97
N ASP A 35 1.33 10.93 3.22
CA ASP A 35 1.36 9.52 3.58
C ASP A 35 2.60 9.31 4.43
N SER A 36 2.43 9.47 5.74
CA SER A 36 3.53 9.74 6.67
C SER A 36 4.61 8.67 6.63
N LEU A 37 4.23 7.41 6.39
CA LEU A 37 5.13 6.25 6.34
C LEU A 37 5.20 5.60 4.94
N ASP A 38 4.74 6.30 3.90
CA ASP A 38 4.74 5.83 2.51
C ASP A 38 3.98 4.51 2.29
N VAL A 39 2.91 4.29 3.07
CA VAL A 39 2.14 3.04 3.07
C VAL A 39 1.53 2.78 1.70
N PHE A 40 0.95 3.78 1.06
CA PHE A 40 0.37 3.64 -0.28
C PHE A 40 1.44 3.44 -1.35
N ALA A 41 2.54 4.19 -1.29
CA ALA A 41 3.62 4.08 -2.27
C ALA A 41 4.33 2.71 -2.22
N VAL A 42 4.49 2.13 -1.02
CA VAL A 42 5.15 0.83 -0.84
C VAL A 42 4.15 -0.32 -0.97
N HIS A 43 3.07 -0.32 -0.19
CA HIS A 43 2.13 -1.44 -0.15
C HIS A 43 1.05 -1.35 -1.24
N GLY A 44 0.51 -0.15 -1.47
CA GLY A 44 -0.50 0.07 -2.52
C GLY A 44 0.07 -0.17 -3.91
N VAL A 45 1.09 0.61 -4.31
CA VAL A 45 1.71 0.48 -5.64
C VAL A 45 2.46 -0.85 -5.76
N GLY A 46 3.19 -1.28 -4.73
CA GLY A 46 3.88 -2.56 -4.75
C GLY A 46 2.93 -3.75 -4.86
N GLY A 47 1.78 -3.69 -4.19
CA GLY A 47 0.70 -4.67 -4.29
C GLY A 47 0.08 -4.72 -5.69
N ILE A 48 -0.17 -3.56 -6.30
CA ILE A 48 -0.64 -3.46 -7.70
C ILE A 48 0.33 -4.16 -8.63
N TRP A 49 1.62 -3.82 -8.57
CA TRP A 49 2.63 -4.47 -9.39
C TRP A 49 2.69 -5.98 -9.14
N GLY A 50 2.73 -6.42 -7.89
CA GLY A 50 2.80 -7.84 -7.54
C GLY A 50 1.60 -8.63 -8.06
N ALA A 51 0.39 -8.06 -8.00
CA ALA A 51 -0.83 -8.67 -8.53
C ALA A 51 -0.78 -8.77 -10.06
N LEU A 52 -0.36 -7.72 -10.76
CA LEU A 52 -0.23 -7.73 -12.22
C LEU A 52 0.88 -8.69 -12.67
N ALA A 53 2.02 -8.69 -11.97
CA ALA A 53 3.13 -9.58 -12.25
C ALA A 53 2.77 -11.06 -12.02
N THR A 54 1.87 -11.36 -11.08
CA THR A 54 1.30 -12.71 -10.95
C THR A 54 0.54 -13.09 -12.23
N GLY A 55 -0.19 -12.16 -12.85
CA GLY A 55 -0.87 -12.40 -14.13
C GLY A 55 0.09 -12.66 -15.29
N ILE A 56 1.31 -12.13 -15.22
CA ILE A 56 2.35 -12.31 -16.24
C ILE A 56 3.09 -13.64 -16.03
N PHE A 57 3.58 -13.87 -14.81
CA PHE A 57 4.56 -14.91 -14.49
C PHE A 57 3.97 -16.17 -13.83
N ALA A 58 2.65 -16.24 -13.62
CA ALA A 58 2.03 -17.46 -13.12
C ALA A 58 2.40 -18.66 -14.00
N SER A 59 2.66 -19.80 -13.37
CA SER A 59 3.11 -21.00 -14.04
C SER A 59 2.26 -22.21 -13.68
N SER A 60 1.80 -22.90 -14.72
CA SER A 60 1.11 -24.17 -14.62
C SER A 60 1.93 -25.23 -13.85
N ALA A 61 3.26 -25.20 -13.98
CA ALA A 61 4.15 -26.10 -13.26
C ALA A 61 4.19 -25.86 -11.74
N ILE A 62 3.83 -24.67 -11.27
CA ILE A 62 3.87 -24.30 -9.85
C ILE A 62 2.51 -24.49 -9.18
N SER A 63 1.44 -24.05 -9.82
CA SER A 63 0.10 -24.02 -9.21
C SER A 63 -1.02 -24.54 -10.10
N GLY A 64 -0.70 -25.10 -11.27
CA GLY A 64 -1.69 -25.51 -12.27
C GLY A 64 -2.36 -24.36 -13.02
N THR A 65 -1.98 -23.11 -12.76
CA THR A 65 -2.55 -21.92 -13.43
C THR A 65 -1.48 -21.20 -14.25
N PRO A 66 -1.55 -21.24 -15.59
CA PRO A 66 -0.64 -20.48 -16.44
C PRO A 66 -0.93 -18.98 -16.39
N GLY A 67 0.10 -18.15 -16.55
CA GLY A 67 0.02 -16.71 -16.77
C GLY A 67 0.18 -16.32 -18.23
N LEU A 68 0.37 -15.03 -18.49
CA LEU A 68 0.51 -14.48 -19.83
C LEU A 68 1.66 -15.10 -20.62
N LEU A 69 2.81 -15.34 -19.98
CA LEU A 69 3.99 -15.92 -20.64
C LEU A 69 3.78 -17.39 -21.05
N GLU A 70 2.84 -18.10 -20.42
CA GLU A 70 2.43 -19.45 -20.79
C GLU A 70 1.17 -19.46 -21.69
N GLY A 71 0.77 -18.29 -22.22
CA GLY A 71 -0.33 -18.16 -23.19
C GLY A 71 -1.71 -17.91 -22.58
N ASN A 72 -1.85 -17.80 -21.26
CA ASN A 72 -3.13 -17.50 -20.61
C ASN A 72 -3.38 -16.00 -20.52
N THR A 73 -3.77 -15.39 -21.64
CA THR A 73 -4.09 -13.96 -21.71
C THR A 73 -5.26 -13.55 -20.79
N PRO A 74 -6.32 -14.36 -20.57
CA PRO A 74 -7.37 -14.02 -19.61
C PRO A 74 -6.87 -13.79 -18.18
N GLN A 75 -5.78 -14.45 -17.76
CA GLN A 75 -5.24 -14.29 -16.41
C GLN A 75 -4.83 -12.84 -16.12
N MET A 76 -4.25 -12.15 -17.09
CA MET A 76 -3.86 -10.75 -16.94
C MET A 76 -5.08 -9.84 -16.73
N LEU A 77 -6.17 -10.12 -17.46
CA LEU A 77 -7.43 -9.39 -17.30
C LEU A 77 -8.04 -9.64 -15.92
N THR A 78 -8.06 -10.89 -15.44
CA THR A 78 -8.53 -11.25 -14.09
C THR A 78 -7.76 -10.49 -13.02
N GLN A 79 -6.42 -10.46 -13.09
CA GLN A 79 -5.61 -9.73 -12.13
C GLN A 79 -5.86 -8.22 -12.18
N PHE A 80 -6.02 -7.65 -13.37
CA PHE A 80 -6.33 -6.23 -13.54
C PHE A 80 -7.69 -5.87 -12.93
N ILE A 81 -8.73 -6.66 -13.21
CA ILE A 81 -10.07 -6.47 -12.60
C ILE A 81 -9.97 -6.55 -11.08
N GLY A 82 -9.24 -7.54 -10.55
CA GLY A 82 -9.02 -7.69 -9.12
C GLY A 82 -8.35 -6.47 -8.49
N VAL A 83 -7.30 -5.95 -9.13
CA VAL A 83 -6.62 -4.71 -8.70
C VAL A 83 -7.59 -3.53 -8.65
N VAL A 84 -8.35 -3.30 -9.72
CA VAL A 84 -9.29 -2.17 -9.80
C VAL A 84 -10.40 -2.31 -8.77
N ALA A 85 -10.97 -3.51 -8.62
CA ALA A 85 -12.03 -3.77 -7.66
C ALA A 85 -11.57 -3.54 -6.21
N VAL A 86 -10.39 -4.07 -5.85
CA VAL A 86 -9.82 -3.90 -4.50
C VAL A 86 -9.44 -2.43 -4.26
N ALA A 87 -8.83 -1.75 -5.23
CA ALA A 87 -8.47 -0.35 -5.09
C ALA A 87 -9.71 0.54 -4.91
N ALA A 88 -10.75 0.34 -5.73
CA ALA A 88 -12.00 1.07 -5.64
C ALA A 88 -12.71 0.84 -4.31
N PHE A 89 -12.85 -0.43 -3.90
CA PHE A 89 -13.49 -0.77 -2.64
C PHE A 89 -12.70 -0.23 -1.44
N ALA A 90 -11.40 -0.48 -1.37
CA ALA A 90 -10.56 -0.06 -0.25
C ALA A 90 -10.54 1.46 -0.11
N PHE A 91 -10.38 2.20 -1.21
CA PHE A 91 -10.40 3.66 -1.18
C PHE A 91 -11.77 4.20 -0.81
N ALA A 92 -12.84 3.77 -1.48
CA ALA A 92 -14.17 4.30 -1.26
C ALA A 92 -14.69 3.99 0.15
N ALA A 93 -14.56 2.74 0.60
CA ALA A 93 -15.00 2.34 1.93
C ALA A 93 -14.20 3.06 3.03
N THR A 94 -12.86 3.12 2.91
CA THR A 94 -12.03 3.82 3.89
C THR A 94 -12.31 5.31 3.91
N TRP A 95 -12.52 5.94 2.75
CA TRP A 95 -12.86 7.36 2.67
C TRP A 95 -14.21 7.66 3.32
N VAL A 96 -15.24 6.86 3.06
CA VAL A 96 -16.57 7.01 3.68
C VAL A 96 -16.49 6.84 5.20
N LEU A 97 -15.84 5.76 5.66
CA LEU A 97 -15.70 5.49 7.09
C LEU A 97 -14.87 6.57 7.78
N GLY A 98 -13.75 6.96 7.17
CA GLY A 98 -12.90 8.03 7.69
C GLY A 98 -13.68 9.34 7.81
N LYS A 99 -14.46 9.72 6.80
CA LYS A 99 -15.31 10.92 6.87
C LYS A 99 -16.40 10.81 7.91
N LEU A 100 -17.02 9.64 8.07
CA LEU A 100 -18.02 9.42 9.11
C LEU A 100 -17.43 9.64 10.51
N VAL A 101 -16.24 9.07 10.77
CA VAL A 101 -15.55 9.26 12.05
C VAL A 101 -15.14 10.72 12.25
N ASP A 102 -14.59 11.35 11.21
CA ASP A 102 -14.15 12.74 11.24
C ASP A 102 -15.28 13.73 11.59
N VAL A 103 -16.50 13.52 11.05
CA VAL A 103 -17.64 14.41 11.35
C VAL A 103 -18.37 14.08 12.65
N THR A 104 -18.17 12.89 13.22
CA THR A 104 -18.88 12.46 14.44
C THR A 104 -18.05 12.69 15.70
N VAL A 105 -16.78 12.26 15.69
CA VAL A 105 -15.86 12.36 16.83
C VAL A 105 -14.57 13.12 16.51
N GLY A 106 -14.24 13.29 15.22
CA GLY A 106 -12.98 13.88 14.78
C GLY A 106 -11.86 12.84 14.67
N LEU A 107 -11.10 12.85 13.56
CA LEU A 107 -9.96 11.95 13.36
C LEU A 107 -8.62 12.55 13.78
N ARG A 108 -8.44 13.86 13.62
CA ARG A 108 -7.16 14.55 13.91
C ARG A 108 -7.21 15.22 15.27
N VAL A 109 -6.11 15.15 16.02
CA VAL A 109 -5.92 15.91 17.26
C VAL A 109 -5.91 17.43 16.98
N GLY A 110 -6.09 18.24 18.02
CA GLY A 110 -6.00 19.69 17.91
C GLY A 110 -4.58 20.15 17.53
N GLN A 111 -4.46 21.34 16.94
CA GLN A 111 -3.17 21.90 16.52
C GLN A 111 -2.16 22.02 17.68
N VAL A 112 -2.64 22.38 18.88
CA VAL A 112 -1.80 22.47 20.09
C VAL A 112 -1.30 21.09 20.48
N ASP A 113 -2.18 20.09 20.51
CA ASP A 113 -1.87 18.69 20.85
C ASP A 113 -0.86 18.08 19.87
N GLU A 114 -0.99 18.40 18.58
CA GLU A 114 -0.03 18.00 17.54
C GLU A 114 1.33 18.68 17.76
N THR A 115 1.36 19.95 18.18
CA THR A 115 2.58 20.72 18.40
C THR A 115 3.36 20.24 19.62
N VAL A 116 2.67 19.90 20.71
CA VAL A 116 3.31 19.37 21.94
C VAL A 116 3.68 17.89 21.82
N GLY A 117 3.08 17.16 20.88
CA GLY A 117 3.30 15.74 20.63
C GLY A 117 2.26 14.83 21.28
N LEU A 118 1.92 13.73 20.59
CA LEU A 118 0.88 12.80 21.02
C LEU A 118 1.25 12.01 22.29
N ASP A 119 2.54 11.76 22.54
CA ASP A 119 3.02 11.16 23.79
C ASP A 119 2.51 11.95 25.00
N LEU A 120 2.59 13.28 24.94
CA LEU A 120 2.16 14.15 26.03
C LEU A 120 0.64 14.37 26.01
N SER A 121 0.07 14.74 24.86
CA SER A 121 -1.34 15.15 24.79
C SER A 121 -2.33 13.99 24.91
N GLN A 122 -1.97 12.80 24.42
CA GLN A 122 -2.86 11.63 24.43
C GLN A 122 -2.48 10.59 25.49
N HIS A 123 -1.21 10.54 25.92
CA HIS A 123 -0.72 9.52 26.85
C HIS A 123 -0.19 10.09 28.18
N GLY A 124 0.07 11.40 28.28
CA GLY A 124 0.60 12.02 29.51
C GLY A 124 2.05 11.64 29.83
N GLU A 125 2.79 11.11 28.85
CA GLU A 125 4.11 10.51 29.02
C GLU A 125 5.13 11.11 28.04
N ARG A 126 6.42 10.81 28.26
CA ARG A 126 7.50 11.10 27.30
C ARG A 126 8.14 9.79 26.88
N ALA A 127 8.28 9.53 25.58
CA ALA A 127 8.97 8.32 25.11
C ALA A 127 10.43 8.23 25.60
N TYR A 128 11.12 9.38 25.74
CA TYR A 128 12.51 9.43 26.21
C TYR A 128 12.71 10.56 27.24
N GLY A 129 13.27 10.23 28.40
CA GLY A 129 13.49 11.14 29.53
C GLY A 129 12.33 11.10 30.54
N GLY A 130 12.66 10.85 31.82
CA GLY A 130 11.73 10.40 32.87
C GLY A 130 10.53 11.29 33.21
N LEU A 131 9.71 10.76 34.14
CA LEU A 131 8.40 11.28 34.58
C LEU A 131 8.34 12.81 34.67
N LEU A 132 7.31 13.38 34.03
CA LEU A 132 6.86 14.75 34.27
C LEU A 132 6.54 14.88 35.76
N ARG A 133 7.47 15.47 36.52
CA ARG A 133 7.19 16.06 37.81
C ARG A 133 7.27 17.56 37.67
#